data_AF-A0AAE3P557-F1
#
_entry.id   AF-A0AAE3P557-F1
#
_cell.length_a   1.000
_cell.length_b   1.000
_cell.length_c   1.000
_cell.angle_alpha   90.00
_cell.angle_beta   90.00
_cell.angle_gamma   90.00
#
_symmetry.space_group_name_H-M   'P 1'
#
loop_
_entity.id
_entity.type
_entity.pdbx_description
1 polymer ?
#
loop_
_entity_poly.entity_id
_entity_poly.type
_entity_poly.pdbx_seq_one_letter_code
_entity_poly.pdbx_strand_id
1 'polypeptide(L)'
;MQVRPISEPVKAKLENIAVVLVNPMYSENIGAAARACANFGVPNLILVNPEPLEEEKMKAMATKSGIPVLEKMKIFDDLSTALKPFNYVVGTTARLGKHRLVYYTPKELVSYICELSINNKIAILFGNERFGLSNEELSYCDSVITIPTTENASLNVSQAVVVTLYEIFQSASIPKIPKPQLATRKELDIMYAIIEKTLQSIDYIPHDNKILWFTNIKRFLSRLELTSREVKIIQGFCRQLLWALGKKLTLSSPKEQLSQNDMSEETYQKEKS
;
A
#
# COMPACT_ATOMS: atom_id res chain seq x y z
N MET A 1 8.69 -4.05 -20.61
CA MET A 1 7.21 -3.93 -20.69
C MET A 1 6.66 -3.91 -19.27
N GLN A 2 6.53 -2.73 -18.66
CA GLN A 2 5.99 -2.58 -17.30
C GLN A 2 4.47 -2.48 -17.40
N VAL A 3 3.76 -3.54 -17.01
CA VAL A 3 2.30 -3.50 -16.84
C VAL A 3 2.03 -2.90 -15.47
N ARG A 4 1.56 -1.65 -15.42
CA ARG A 4 0.99 -1.08 -14.19
C ARG A 4 -0.39 -1.73 -13.99
N PRO A 5 -0.71 -2.27 -12.80
CA PRO A 5 -2.04 -2.79 -12.54
C PRO A 5 -3.04 -1.64 -12.53
N ILE A 6 -3.90 -1.58 -13.56
CA ILE A 6 -5.06 -0.68 -13.59
C ILE A 6 -6.01 -1.19 -12.52
N SER A 7 -6.13 -0.43 -11.44
CA SER A 7 -7.16 -0.66 -10.43
C SER A 7 -8.37 0.16 -10.84
N GLU A 8 -9.47 -0.51 -11.18
CA GLU A 8 -10.76 0.16 -11.31
C GLU A 8 -11.31 0.46 -9.91
N PRO A 9 -11.78 1.69 -9.63
CA PRO A 9 -12.37 2.02 -8.34
C PRO A 9 -13.74 1.35 -8.23
N VAL A 10 -13.82 0.27 -7.46
CA VAL A 10 -15.07 -0.50 -7.26
C VAL A 10 -15.97 0.17 -6.22
N LYS A 11 -15.46 1.15 -5.45
CA LYS A 11 -16.15 1.76 -4.30
C LYS A 11 -16.36 3.28 -4.38
N ALA A 12 -15.98 3.94 -5.48
CA ALA A 12 -16.15 5.38 -5.64
C ALA A 12 -16.33 5.77 -7.11
N LYS A 13 -17.02 6.88 -7.39
CA LYS A 13 -17.00 7.53 -8.71
C LYS A 13 -16.07 8.73 -8.67
N LEU A 14 -14.81 8.50 -9.02
CA LEU A 14 -13.76 9.52 -8.97
C LEU A 14 -14.03 10.72 -9.90
N GLU A 15 -14.82 10.51 -10.95
CA GLU A 15 -15.34 11.56 -11.84
C GLU A 15 -16.29 12.57 -11.17
N ASN A 16 -16.85 12.23 -10.01
CA ASN A 16 -17.69 13.12 -9.21
C ASN A 16 -16.90 13.91 -8.16
N ILE A 17 -15.60 13.62 -8.01
CA ILE A 17 -14.72 14.35 -7.11
C ILE A 17 -14.00 15.43 -7.92
N ALA A 18 -13.85 16.62 -7.33
CA ALA A 18 -13.05 17.71 -7.89
C ALA A 18 -12.04 18.23 -6.88
N VAL A 19 -10.84 18.49 -7.38
CA VAL A 19 -9.82 19.26 -6.66
C VAL A 19 -10.06 20.73 -6.98
N VAL A 20 -10.23 21.54 -5.94
CA VAL A 20 -10.43 22.99 -6.05
C VAL A 20 -9.23 23.68 -5.42
N LEU A 21 -8.43 24.39 -6.24
CA LEU A 21 -7.34 25.23 -5.75
C LEU A 21 -7.85 26.66 -5.60
N VAL A 22 -7.80 27.18 -4.38
CA VAL A 22 -8.32 28.50 -4.03
C VAL A 22 -7.16 29.48 -3.86
N ASN A 23 -7.18 30.56 -4.64
CA ASN A 23 -6.13 31.56 -4.72
C ASN A 23 -4.71 30.98 -4.97
N PRO A 24 -4.51 30.03 -5.92
CA PRO A 24 -3.19 29.46 -6.17
C PRO A 24 -2.21 30.52 -6.72
N MET A 25 -1.00 30.59 -6.14
CA MET A 25 0.00 31.60 -6.55
C MET A 25 0.96 31.12 -7.62
N TYR A 26 1.26 29.81 -7.65
CA TYR A 26 2.33 29.27 -8.48
C TYR A 26 1.77 28.31 -9.53
N SER A 27 2.02 28.63 -10.80
CA SER A 27 1.62 27.81 -11.96
C SER A 27 2.22 26.39 -11.89
N GLU A 28 3.41 26.25 -11.33
CA GLU A 28 4.08 24.97 -11.10
C GLU A 28 3.25 24.03 -10.19
N ASN A 29 2.62 24.60 -9.15
CA ASN A 29 1.78 23.84 -8.23
C ASN A 29 0.47 23.40 -8.89
N ILE A 30 -0.10 24.23 -9.76
CA ILE A 30 -1.29 23.88 -10.55
C ILE A 30 -0.96 22.71 -11.48
N GLY A 31 0.17 22.78 -12.19
CA GLY A 31 0.64 21.69 -13.03
C GLY A 31 0.87 20.39 -12.24
N ALA A 32 1.54 20.48 -11.09
CA ALA A 32 1.76 19.34 -10.21
C ALA A 32 0.45 18.75 -9.65
N ALA A 33 -0.53 19.58 -9.31
CA ALA A 33 -1.86 19.15 -8.89
C ALA A 33 -2.63 18.45 -10.03
N ALA A 34 -2.56 18.97 -11.26
CA ALA A 34 -3.14 18.31 -12.43
C ALA A 34 -2.50 16.94 -12.71
N ARG A 35 -1.19 16.82 -12.50
CA ARG A 35 -0.50 15.52 -12.55
C ARG A 35 -1.00 14.57 -11.47
N ALA A 36 -1.18 15.05 -10.25
CA ALA A 36 -1.72 14.24 -9.15
C ALA A 36 -3.14 13.75 -9.47
N CYS A 37 -4.01 14.65 -9.93
CA CYS A 37 -5.36 14.35 -10.43
C CYS A 37 -5.33 13.20 -11.46
N ALA A 38 -4.47 13.30 -12.47
CA ALA A 38 -4.31 12.25 -13.48
C ALA A 38 -3.77 10.92 -12.91
N ASN A 39 -2.82 10.96 -11.97
CA ASN A 39 -2.25 9.75 -11.36
C ASN A 39 -3.28 8.96 -10.55
N PHE A 40 -4.22 9.64 -9.92
CA PHE A 40 -5.21 9.06 -9.02
C PHE A 40 -6.62 8.98 -9.63
N GLY A 41 -6.77 9.27 -10.92
CA GLY A 41 -8.03 9.10 -11.64
C GLY A 41 -9.13 10.11 -11.28
N VAL A 42 -8.76 11.27 -10.75
CA VAL A 42 -9.70 12.38 -10.48
C VAL A 42 -9.56 13.41 -11.61
N PRO A 43 -10.49 13.48 -12.56
CA PRO A 43 -10.30 14.27 -13.78
C PRO A 43 -10.61 15.76 -13.63
N ASN A 44 -11.30 16.17 -12.56
CA ASN A 44 -11.78 17.53 -12.40
C ASN A 44 -10.83 18.36 -11.54
N LEU A 45 -10.18 19.34 -12.19
CA LEU A 45 -9.41 20.39 -11.53
C LEU A 45 -10.13 21.74 -11.72
N ILE A 46 -10.32 22.46 -10.63
CA ILE A 46 -10.95 23.79 -10.62
C ILE A 46 -10.00 24.77 -9.94
N LEU A 47 -9.85 25.95 -10.54
CA LEU A 47 -9.11 27.07 -9.98
C LEU A 47 -10.11 28.17 -9.60
N VAL A 48 -9.94 28.74 -8.42
CA VAL A 48 -10.72 29.89 -7.95
C VAL A 48 -9.77 31.05 -7.71
N ASN A 49 -10.01 32.16 -8.40
CA ASN A 49 -9.22 33.39 -8.33
C ASN A 49 -7.69 33.14 -8.40
N PRO A 50 -7.18 32.44 -9.43
CA PRO A 50 -5.74 32.19 -9.54
C PRO A 50 -4.96 33.47 -9.85
N GLU A 51 -3.71 33.53 -9.39
CA GLU A 51 -2.73 34.50 -9.90
C GLU A 51 -2.50 34.29 -11.42
N PRO A 52 -1.92 35.27 -12.15
CA PRO A 52 -1.65 35.14 -13.58
C PRO A 52 -0.96 33.84 -13.96
N LEU A 53 -1.59 33.09 -14.86
CA LEU A 53 -1.17 31.74 -15.23
C LEU A 53 -0.06 31.75 -16.29
N GLU A 54 0.99 30.99 -16.03
CA GLU A 54 2.08 30.73 -16.96
C GLU A 54 1.95 29.31 -17.52
N GLU A 55 1.35 29.18 -18.70
CA GLU A 55 0.99 27.89 -19.31
C GLU A 55 2.18 26.95 -19.48
N GLU A 56 3.35 27.48 -19.85
CA GLU A 56 4.58 26.69 -20.00
C GLU A 56 4.99 26.01 -18.68
N LYS A 57 4.93 26.75 -17.56
CA LYS A 57 5.26 26.22 -16.23
C LYS A 57 4.25 25.18 -15.77
N MET A 58 2.95 25.40 -16.01
CA MET A 58 1.91 24.42 -15.71
C MET A 58 2.14 23.12 -16.49
N LYS A 59 2.35 23.21 -17.80
CA LYS A 59 2.56 22.03 -18.67
C LYS A 59 3.84 21.28 -18.31
N ALA A 60 4.92 22.00 -17.99
CA ALA A 60 6.18 21.39 -17.55
C ALA A 60 5.98 20.50 -16.31
N MET A 61 5.23 20.99 -15.31
CA MET A 61 4.99 20.25 -14.07
C MET A 61 3.91 19.16 -14.20
N ALA A 62 2.90 19.37 -15.05
CA ALA A 62 1.84 18.41 -15.30
C ALA A 62 2.33 17.12 -15.96
N THR A 63 3.40 17.20 -16.77
CA THR A 63 3.89 16.13 -17.64
C THR A 63 2.80 15.62 -18.59
N LYS A 64 3.11 14.67 -19.48
CA LYS A 64 2.15 14.17 -20.48
C LYS A 64 0.83 13.65 -19.87
N SER A 65 0.86 13.10 -18.66
CA SER A 65 -0.33 12.55 -18.02
C SER A 65 -1.29 13.62 -17.48
N GLY A 66 -0.76 14.77 -17.01
CA GLY A 66 -1.58 15.84 -16.43
C GLY A 66 -2.14 16.84 -17.45
N ILE A 67 -1.59 16.89 -18.68
CA ILE A 67 -2.05 17.82 -19.73
C ILE A 67 -3.56 17.74 -19.98
N PRO A 68 -4.19 16.56 -20.13
CA PRO A 68 -5.63 16.48 -20.37
C PRO A 68 -6.49 17.02 -19.22
N VAL A 69 -5.96 17.01 -17.98
CA VAL A 69 -6.63 17.61 -16.81
C VAL A 69 -6.51 19.13 -16.87
N LEU A 70 -5.33 19.66 -17.21
CA LEU A 70 -5.15 21.11 -17.41
C LEU A 70 -6.04 21.67 -18.52
N GLU A 71 -6.12 20.99 -19.66
CA GLU A 71 -6.94 21.44 -20.80
C GLU A 71 -8.45 21.49 -20.48
N LYS A 72 -8.90 20.68 -19.52
CA LYS A 72 -10.30 20.61 -19.06
C LYS A 72 -10.55 21.39 -17.78
N MET A 73 -9.52 22.00 -17.18
CA MET A 73 -9.66 22.68 -15.91
C MET A 73 -10.59 23.89 -16.06
N LYS A 74 -11.37 24.17 -15.01
CA LYS A 74 -12.27 25.33 -14.99
C LYS A 74 -11.70 26.40 -14.09
N ILE A 75 -11.88 27.64 -14.49
CA ILE A 75 -11.43 28.82 -13.73
C ILE A 75 -12.67 29.63 -13.37
N PHE A 76 -12.76 30.04 -12.11
CA PHE A 76 -13.83 30.89 -11.57
C PHE A 76 -13.22 32.06 -10.81
N ASP A 77 -13.94 33.19 -10.76
CA ASP A 77 -13.50 34.37 -10.03
C ASP A 77 -13.82 34.27 -8.52
N ASP A 78 -14.86 33.51 -8.16
CA ASP A 78 -15.32 33.40 -6.77
C ASP A 78 -15.65 31.96 -6.35
N LEU A 79 -15.41 31.67 -5.07
CA LEU A 79 -15.58 30.33 -4.51
C LEU A 79 -17.05 29.91 -4.48
N SER A 80 -17.97 30.83 -4.17
CA SER A 80 -19.41 30.52 -4.09
C SER A 80 -19.93 29.98 -5.42
N THR A 81 -19.60 30.64 -6.53
CA THR A 81 -19.99 30.22 -7.88
C THR A 81 -19.35 28.88 -8.26
N ALA A 82 -18.07 28.68 -7.95
CA ALA A 82 -17.38 27.43 -8.22
C ALA A 82 -18.03 26.23 -7.50
N LEU A 83 -18.58 26.44 -6.30
CA LEU A 83 -19.14 25.38 -5.45
C LEU A 83 -20.61 25.05 -5.72
N LYS A 84 -21.38 25.90 -6.40
CA LYS A 84 -22.81 25.66 -6.71
C LYS A 84 -23.14 24.25 -7.24
N PRO A 85 -22.32 23.61 -8.08
CA PRO A 85 -22.62 22.29 -8.62
C PRO A 85 -22.38 21.12 -7.63
N PHE A 86 -21.77 21.37 -6.46
CA PHE A 86 -21.33 20.34 -5.54
C PHE A 86 -22.31 20.13 -4.39
N ASN A 87 -22.38 18.90 -3.89
CA ASN A 87 -23.29 18.49 -2.82
C ASN A 87 -22.58 18.37 -1.47
N TYR A 88 -21.26 18.22 -1.48
CA TYR A 88 -20.44 18.09 -0.28
C TYR A 88 -19.08 18.74 -0.49
N VAL A 89 -18.64 19.54 0.48
CA VAL A 89 -17.44 20.37 0.40
C VAL A 89 -16.50 20.04 1.55
N VAL A 90 -15.26 19.68 1.21
CA VAL A 90 -14.20 19.31 2.16
C VAL A 90 -13.09 20.34 2.10
N GLY A 91 -12.83 21.03 3.20
CA GLY A 91 -11.69 21.96 3.32
C GLY A 91 -10.42 21.26 3.78
N THR A 92 -9.26 21.70 3.32
CA THR A 92 -7.96 21.23 3.85
C THR A 92 -7.28 22.32 4.69
N THR A 93 -6.75 21.96 5.86
CA THR A 93 -6.04 22.91 6.72
C THR A 93 -4.93 22.24 7.52
N ALA A 94 -3.82 22.96 7.72
CA ALA A 94 -2.77 22.59 8.67
C ALA A 94 -3.07 23.10 10.11
N ARG A 95 -4.06 23.98 10.27
CA ARG A 95 -4.37 24.63 11.55
C ARG A 95 -5.59 24.00 12.21
N LEU A 96 -5.41 23.46 13.40
CA LEU A 96 -6.51 23.06 14.28
C LEU A 96 -7.05 24.32 14.97
N GLY A 97 -8.17 24.83 14.46
CA GLY A 97 -8.87 25.98 15.04
C GLY A 97 -9.69 25.60 16.26
N LYS A 98 -10.06 26.60 17.07
CA LYS A 98 -10.97 26.44 18.23
C LYS A 98 -12.46 26.40 17.84
N HIS A 99 -12.79 26.56 16.56
CA HIS A 99 -14.17 26.68 16.08
C HIS A 99 -14.76 25.35 15.60
N ARG A 100 -16.10 25.31 15.54
CA ARG A 100 -17.02 24.15 15.53
C ARG A 100 -16.98 23.24 14.27
N LEU A 101 -15.85 23.12 13.58
CA LEU A 101 -15.72 22.18 12.46
C LEU A 101 -15.25 20.83 12.98
N VAL A 102 -15.80 19.74 12.41
CA VAL A 102 -15.32 18.39 12.71
C VAL A 102 -14.04 18.18 11.91
N TYR A 103 -12.93 18.02 12.63
CA TYR A 103 -11.62 17.76 12.06
C TYR A 103 -11.43 16.26 11.89
N TYR A 104 -11.06 15.87 10.68
CA TYR A 104 -10.67 14.51 10.35
C TYR A 104 -9.25 14.49 9.79
N THR A 105 -8.58 13.35 9.89
CA THR A 105 -7.47 13.04 9.01
C THR A 105 -8.02 12.59 7.65
N PRO A 106 -7.24 12.68 6.54
CA PRO A 106 -7.68 12.11 5.27
C PRO A 106 -8.14 10.66 5.41
N LYS A 107 -7.36 9.84 6.13
CA LYS A 107 -7.65 8.42 6.37
C LYS A 107 -9.01 8.18 7.04
N GLU A 108 -9.46 9.06 7.93
CA GLU A 108 -10.74 8.91 8.63
C GLU A 108 -11.94 9.29 7.74
N LEU A 109 -11.80 10.28 6.85
CA LEU A 109 -12.91 10.81 6.06
C LEU A 109 -13.04 10.16 4.67
N VAL A 110 -11.96 9.61 4.10
CA VAL A 110 -11.93 9.15 2.71
C VAL A 110 -12.95 8.05 2.39
N SER A 111 -13.23 7.13 3.31
CA SER A 111 -14.24 6.09 3.10
C SER A 111 -15.64 6.70 2.90
N TYR A 112 -15.98 7.71 3.70
CA TYR A 112 -17.25 8.42 3.59
C TYR A 112 -17.33 9.24 2.30
N ILE A 113 -16.24 9.94 1.92
CA ILE A 113 -16.14 10.65 0.64
C ILE A 113 -16.34 9.69 -0.55
N CYS A 114 -15.68 8.53 -0.53
CA CYS A 114 -15.80 7.52 -1.57
C CYS A 114 -17.26 7.05 -1.74
N GLU A 115 -17.93 6.70 -0.63
CA GLU A 115 -19.33 6.27 -0.64
C GLU A 115 -20.27 7.39 -1.14
N LEU A 116 -20.11 8.61 -0.64
CA LEU A 116 -20.90 9.76 -1.08
C LEU A 116 -20.75 10.03 -2.58
N SER A 117 -19.52 9.87 -3.11
CA SER A 117 -19.21 10.20 -4.51
C SER A 117 -20.01 9.39 -5.53
N ILE A 118 -20.60 8.25 -5.13
CA ILE A 118 -21.39 7.39 -6.01
C ILE A 118 -22.60 8.16 -6.61
N ASN A 119 -23.22 9.03 -5.81
CA ASN A 119 -24.44 9.76 -6.17
C ASN A 119 -24.30 11.28 -6.05
N ASN A 120 -23.21 11.78 -5.48
CA ASN A 120 -23.03 13.19 -5.15
C ASN A 120 -21.72 13.71 -5.73
N LYS A 121 -21.71 15.01 -6.09
CA LYS A 121 -20.49 15.72 -6.47
C LYS A 121 -19.79 16.25 -5.23
N ILE A 122 -18.48 16.00 -5.12
CA ILE A 122 -17.67 16.39 -3.96
C ILE A 122 -16.56 17.34 -4.39
N ALA A 123 -16.44 18.47 -3.70
CA ALA A 123 -15.34 19.41 -3.86
C ALA A 123 -14.35 19.27 -2.71
N ILE A 124 -13.06 19.19 -3.02
CA ILE A 124 -11.98 19.18 -2.02
C ILE A 124 -11.13 20.43 -2.24
N LEU A 125 -11.16 21.33 -1.27
CA LEU A 125 -10.57 22.66 -1.33
C LEU A 125 -9.16 22.64 -0.76
N PHE A 126 -8.23 23.20 -1.52
CA PHE A 126 -6.87 23.47 -1.12
C PHE A 126 -6.60 24.95 -1.24
N GLY A 127 -6.18 25.55 -0.14
CA GLY A 127 -5.94 26.98 -0.08
C GLY A 127 -4.56 27.39 -0.61
N ASN A 128 -4.34 28.69 -0.56
CA ASN A 128 -3.12 29.36 -0.98
C ASN A 128 -1.88 28.84 -0.23
N GLU A 129 -0.73 28.83 -0.90
CA GLU A 129 0.54 28.28 -0.40
C GLU A 129 1.08 28.97 0.87
N ARG A 130 0.71 30.23 1.11
CA ARG A 130 1.20 31.02 2.24
C ARG A 130 0.28 30.94 3.45
N PHE A 131 -1.02 31.03 3.22
CA PHE A 131 -2.00 31.21 4.29
C PHE A 131 -2.96 30.03 4.47
N GLY A 132 -2.99 29.10 3.52
CA GLY A 132 -4.01 28.06 3.44
C GLY A 132 -5.37 28.65 3.11
N LEU A 133 -6.44 27.95 3.51
CA LEU A 133 -7.80 28.46 3.41
C LEU A 133 -8.08 29.49 4.51
N SER A 134 -8.73 30.59 4.15
CA SER A 134 -9.23 31.58 5.09
C SER A 134 -10.41 31.03 5.91
N ASN A 135 -10.75 31.67 7.03
CA ASN A 135 -11.92 31.27 7.81
C ASN A 135 -13.22 31.43 7.03
N GLU A 136 -13.29 32.41 6.12
CA GLU A 136 -14.42 32.60 5.22
C GLU A 136 -14.52 31.44 4.22
N GLU A 137 -13.41 31.03 3.60
CA GLU A 137 -13.37 29.89 2.68
C GLU A 137 -13.71 28.57 3.40
N LEU A 138 -13.22 28.38 4.63
CA LEU A 138 -13.57 27.23 5.47
C LEU A 138 -15.05 27.20 5.86
N SER A 139 -15.74 28.35 5.89
CA SER A 139 -17.17 28.40 6.23
C SER A 139 -18.07 27.79 5.13
N TYR A 140 -17.55 27.61 3.92
CA TYR A 140 -18.23 26.88 2.84
C TYR A 140 -18.10 25.36 2.97
N CYS A 141 -17.26 24.86 3.89
CA CYS A 141 -16.95 23.45 4.00
C CYS A 141 -17.88 22.74 4.99
N ASP A 142 -18.43 21.60 4.59
CA ASP A 142 -19.22 20.72 5.46
C ASP A 142 -18.32 19.97 6.46
N SER A 143 -17.06 19.73 6.07
CA SER A 143 -16.07 19.07 6.91
C SER A 143 -14.66 19.50 6.54
N VAL A 144 -13.72 19.27 7.46
CA VAL A 144 -12.33 19.69 7.29
C VAL A 144 -11.40 18.52 7.52
N ILE A 145 -10.42 18.38 6.62
CA ILE A 145 -9.32 17.44 6.79
C ILE A 145 -8.01 18.15 7.13
N THR A 146 -7.26 17.55 8.05
CA THR A 146 -5.91 17.94 8.41
C THR A 146 -4.98 16.76 8.17
N ILE A 147 -3.99 16.96 7.29
CA ILE A 147 -2.94 15.97 7.07
C ILE A 147 -1.99 16.01 8.27
N PRO A 148 -1.83 14.92 9.04
CA PRO A 148 -0.92 14.91 10.18
C PRO A 148 0.52 15.12 9.71
N THR A 149 1.21 16.08 10.32
CA THR A 149 2.64 16.37 10.07
C THR A 149 3.38 16.57 11.39
N THR A 150 4.71 16.63 11.34
CA THR A 150 5.51 17.07 12.48
C THR A 150 5.27 18.56 12.78
N GLU A 151 5.72 19.02 13.95
CA GLU A 151 5.65 20.44 14.31
C GLU A 151 6.35 21.31 13.24
N ASN A 152 5.72 22.45 12.90
CA ASN A 152 6.19 23.44 11.92
C ASN A 152 6.36 22.96 10.46
N ALA A 153 5.89 21.75 10.12
CA ALA A 153 5.87 21.31 8.73
C ALA A 153 4.73 21.99 7.96
N SER A 154 5.08 22.65 6.84
CA SER A 154 4.11 23.15 5.87
C SER A 154 4.26 22.34 4.59
N LEU A 155 3.19 21.64 4.20
CA LEU A 155 3.17 20.92 2.93
C LEU A 155 2.94 21.91 1.80
N ASN A 156 3.67 21.71 0.69
CA ASN A 156 3.31 22.36 -0.56
C ASN A 156 1.89 21.92 -0.97
N VAL A 157 1.10 22.82 -1.54
CA VAL A 157 -0.30 22.54 -1.92
C VAL A 157 -0.43 21.31 -2.81
N SER A 158 0.47 21.12 -3.79
CA SER A 158 0.45 19.95 -4.67
C SER A 158 0.79 18.65 -3.93
N GLN A 159 1.60 18.70 -2.87
CA GLN A 159 1.87 17.55 -2.00
C GLN A 159 0.64 17.19 -1.17
N ALA A 160 -0.07 18.19 -0.64
CA ALA A 160 -1.33 17.98 0.07
C ALA A 160 -2.39 17.34 -0.84
N VAL A 161 -2.46 17.79 -2.11
CA VAL A 161 -3.30 17.16 -3.15
C VAL A 161 -2.90 15.69 -3.35
N VAL A 162 -1.61 15.39 -3.50
CA VAL A 162 -1.12 14.01 -3.68
C VAL A 162 -1.51 13.12 -2.50
N VAL A 163 -1.27 13.55 -1.26
CA VAL A 163 -1.61 12.74 -0.07
C VAL A 163 -3.10 12.46 0.01
N THR A 164 -3.92 13.49 -0.22
CA THR A 164 -5.38 13.37 -0.15
C THR A 164 -5.90 12.44 -1.25
N LEU A 165 -5.48 12.64 -2.50
CA LEU A 165 -5.91 11.82 -3.62
C LEU A 165 -5.39 10.36 -3.53
N TYR A 166 -4.20 10.16 -2.96
CA TYR A 166 -3.70 8.82 -2.68
C TYR A 166 -4.58 8.05 -1.71
N GLU A 167 -5.00 8.68 -0.59
CA GLU A 167 -5.89 8.06 0.39
C GLU A 167 -7.28 7.78 -0.20
N ILE A 168 -7.81 8.69 -1.02
CA ILE A 168 -9.06 8.47 -1.78
C ILE A 168 -8.90 7.26 -2.70
N PHE A 169 -7.84 7.21 -3.51
CA PHE A 169 -7.60 6.13 -4.45
C PHE A 169 -7.41 4.78 -3.75
N GLN A 170 -6.67 4.76 -2.63
CA GLN A 170 -6.48 3.57 -1.82
C GLN A 170 -7.80 3.06 -1.22
N SER A 171 -8.70 3.96 -0.83
CA SER A 171 -10.02 3.59 -0.31
C SER A 171 -10.97 3.13 -1.43
N ALA A 172 -10.91 3.78 -2.59
CA ALA A 172 -11.75 3.48 -3.76
C ALA A 172 -11.37 2.15 -4.46
N SER A 173 -10.10 1.78 -4.40
CA SER A 173 -9.51 0.66 -5.15
C SER A 173 -8.85 -0.36 -4.23
N ILE A 174 -8.99 -1.65 -4.56
CA ILE A 174 -8.19 -2.70 -3.92
C ILE A 174 -6.90 -2.86 -4.73
N PRO A 175 -5.73 -2.44 -4.23
CA PRO A 175 -4.49 -2.55 -4.98
C PRO A 175 -4.16 -4.03 -5.23
N LYS A 176 -4.11 -4.43 -6.51
CA LYS A 176 -3.68 -5.76 -6.95
C LYS A 176 -2.16 -5.86 -7.01
N ILE A 177 -1.49 -5.67 -5.87
CA ILE A 177 -0.05 -5.92 -5.77
C ILE A 177 0.15 -7.44 -5.71
N PRO A 178 0.90 -8.05 -6.66
CA PRO A 178 1.14 -9.49 -6.63
C PRO A 178 1.87 -9.87 -5.33
N LYS A 179 1.22 -10.66 -4.48
CA LYS A 179 1.88 -11.25 -3.32
C LYS A 179 2.59 -12.54 -3.75
N PRO A 180 3.80 -12.82 -3.27
CA PRO A 180 4.50 -14.06 -3.60
C PRO A 180 3.66 -15.25 -3.14
N GLN A 181 3.62 -16.30 -3.98
CA GLN A 181 2.99 -17.55 -3.60
C GLN A 181 3.97 -18.34 -2.72
N LEU A 182 3.64 -18.44 -1.43
CA LEU A 182 4.44 -19.17 -0.46
C LEU A 182 4.39 -20.67 -0.74
N ALA A 183 5.48 -21.37 -0.41
CA ALA A 183 5.56 -22.81 -0.50
C ALA A 183 4.51 -23.46 0.41
N THR A 184 3.92 -24.55 -0.08
CA THR A 184 2.98 -25.33 0.73
C THR A 184 3.71 -26.01 1.89
N ARG A 185 2.96 -26.37 2.94
CA ARG A 185 3.54 -27.11 4.07
C ARG A 185 4.20 -28.42 3.64
N LYS A 186 3.62 -29.09 2.64
CA LYS A 186 4.18 -30.29 2.01
C LYS A 186 5.56 -30.03 1.39
N GLU A 187 5.71 -28.95 0.64
CA GLU A 187 7.00 -28.59 0.02
C GLU A 187 8.07 -28.26 1.08
N LEU A 188 7.68 -27.54 2.14
CA LEU A 188 8.54 -27.22 3.27
C LEU A 188 8.96 -28.48 4.03
N ASP A 189 8.05 -29.40 4.33
CA ASP A 189 8.38 -30.63 5.07
C ASP A 189 9.32 -31.55 4.26
N ILE A 190 9.13 -31.64 2.93
CA ILE A 190 10.08 -32.34 2.04
C ILE A 190 11.46 -31.66 2.09
N MET A 191 11.50 -30.32 2.06
CA MET A 191 12.75 -29.59 2.17
C MET A 191 13.45 -29.84 3.50
N TYR A 192 12.72 -29.78 4.62
CA TYR A 192 13.28 -30.07 5.94
C TYR A 192 13.84 -31.48 6.01
N ALA A 193 13.14 -32.49 5.50
CA ALA A 193 13.64 -33.86 5.46
C ALA A 193 14.91 -34.02 4.61
N ILE A 194 15.01 -33.30 3.48
CA ILE A 194 16.22 -33.30 2.64
C ILE A 194 17.39 -32.63 3.39
N ILE A 195 17.17 -31.47 4.00
CA ILE A 195 18.17 -30.78 4.83
C ILE A 195 18.61 -31.70 5.97
N GLU A 196 17.66 -32.37 6.62
CA GLU A 196 17.90 -33.29 7.72
C GLU A 196 18.93 -34.36 7.33
N LYS A 197 18.64 -35.04 6.23
CA LYS A 197 19.46 -36.11 5.68
C LYS A 197 20.82 -35.61 5.21
N THR A 198 20.87 -34.43 4.60
CA THR A 198 22.12 -33.81 4.17
C THR A 198 23.03 -33.50 5.34
N LEU A 199 22.51 -32.85 6.39
CA LEU A 199 23.29 -32.48 7.57
C LEU A 199 23.77 -33.70 8.37
N GLN A 200 22.95 -34.76 8.46
CA GLN A 200 23.39 -36.04 9.04
C GLN A 200 24.50 -36.70 8.21
N SER A 201 24.45 -36.60 6.88
CA SER A 201 25.43 -37.26 6.01
C SER A 201 26.83 -36.64 6.06
N ILE A 202 26.93 -35.39 6.51
CA ILE A 202 28.20 -34.66 6.71
C ILE A 202 28.59 -34.58 8.18
N ASP A 203 27.89 -35.29 9.07
CA ASP A 203 28.14 -35.33 10.51
C ASP A 203 28.12 -33.94 11.20
N TYR A 204 27.29 -33.02 10.68
CA TYR A 204 27.18 -31.65 11.22
C TYR A 204 26.36 -31.58 12.52
N ILE A 205 25.59 -32.63 12.84
CA ILE A 205 24.58 -32.59 13.91
C ILE A 205 25.06 -33.39 15.12
N PRO A 206 25.15 -32.76 16.30
CA PRO A 206 25.53 -33.44 17.53
C PRO A 206 24.62 -34.64 17.86
N HIS A 207 25.22 -35.75 18.28
CA HIS A 207 24.52 -37.01 18.53
C HIS A 207 23.54 -36.95 19.70
N ASP A 208 23.83 -36.11 20.67
CA ASP A 208 23.19 -35.96 21.98
C ASP A 208 21.94 -35.06 21.96
N ASN A 209 21.69 -34.28 20.89
CA ASN A 209 20.49 -33.43 20.82
C ASN A 209 19.94 -33.14 19.42
N LYS A 210 19.80 -34.17 18.58
CA LYS A 210 19.34 -34.05 17.18
C LYS A 210 17.98 -33.35 17.03
N ILE A 211 17.03 -33.63 17.92
CA ILE A 211 15.67 -33.08 17.86
C ILE A 211 15.69 -31.55 18.02
N LEU A 212 16.45 -31.04 18.99
CA LEU A 212 16.54 -29.60 19.24
C LEU A 212 17.22 -28.88 18.06
N TRP A 213 18.28 -29.46 17.50
CA TRP A 213 18.97 -28.89 16.33
C TRP A 213 18.06 -28.78 15.11
N PHE A 214 17.32 -29.83 14.76
CA PHE A 214 16.37 -29.76 13.64
C PHE A 214 15.21 -28.82 13.91
N THR A 215 14.72 -28.78 15.15
CA THR A 215 13.70 -27.81 15.55
C THR A 215 14.21 -26.39 15.35
N ASN A 216 15.47 -26.10 15.69
CA ASN A 216 16.08 -24.78 15.50
C ASN A 216 16.28 -24.43 14.02
N ILE A 217 16.71 -25.37 13.18
CA ILE A 217 16.84 -25.16 11.73
C ILE A 217 15.47 -24.91 11.10
N LYS A 218 14.46 -25.70 11.47
CA LYS A 218 13.08 -25.54 11.01
C LYS A 218 12.54 -24.16 11.40
N ARG A 219 12.74 -23.76 12.67
CA ARG A 219 12.37 -22.43 13.17
C ARG A 219 13.09 -21.31 12.43
N PHE A 220 14.39 -21.43 12.22
CA PHE A 220 15.18 -20.45 11.47
C PHE A 220 14.62 -20.24 10.06
N LEU A 221 14.47 -21.32 9.29
CA LEU A 221 13.98 -21.26 7.91
C LEU A 221 12.51 -20.84 7.81
N SER A 222 11.69 -21.16 8.81
CA SER A 222 10.28 -20.75 8.83
C SER A 222 10.07 -19.23 8.94
N ARG A 223 11.10 -18.47 9.33
CA ARG A 223 11.06 -17.00 9.40
C ARG A 223 11.13 -16.33 8.02
N LEU A 224 11.51 -17.06 6.97
CA LEU A 224 11.85 -16.50 5.67
C LEU A 224 10.71 -16.49 4.64
N GLU A 225 9.49 -16.91 5.01
CA GLU A 225 8.32 -16.96 4.11
C GLU A 225 8.67 -17.49 2.70
N LEU A 226 9.29 -18.68 2.65
CA LEU A 226 9.87 -19.20 1.42
C LEU A 226 8.81 -19.52 0.35
N THR A 227 9.11 -19.18 -0.89
CA THR A 227 8.36 -19.57 -2.08
C THR A 227 8.69 -21.00 -2.53
N SER A 228 7.81 -21.63 -3.32
CA SER A 228 8.06 -22.96 -3.90
C SER A 228 9.35 -23.00 -4.73
N ARG A 229 9.75 -21.88 -5.34
CA ARG A 229 11.00 -21.78 -6.10
C ARG A 229 12.22 -21.85 -5.19
N GLU A 230 12.24 -21.08 -4.12
CA GLU A 230 13.35 -21.06 -3.15
C GLU A 230 13.49 -22.41 -2.45
N VAL A 231 12.35 -23.02 -2.09
CA VAL A 231 12.33 -24.39 -1.58
C VAL A 231 13.00 -25.36 -2.55
N LYS A 232 12.68 -25.30 -3.85
CA LYS A 232 13.32 -26.16 -4.86
C LYS A 232 14.81 -25.90 -5.01
N ILE A 233 15.27 -24.66 -4.87
CA ILE A 233 16.69 -24.29 -4.89
C ILE A 233 17.42 -24.94 -3.71
N ILE A 234 16.91 -24.78 -2.48
CA ILE A 234 17.50 -25.36 -1.28
C ILE A 234 17.52 -26.89 -1.38
N GLN A 235 16.41 -27.50 -1.79
CA GLN A 235 16.36 -28.94 -2.02
C GLN A 235 17.35 -29.40 -3.10
N GLY A 236 17.51 -28.64 -4.19
CA GLY A 236 18.45 -28.92 -5.27
C GLY A 236 19.90 -28.89 -4.78
N PHE A 237 20.27 -27.86 -4.01
CA PHE A 237 21.58 -27.75 -3.37
C PHE A 237 21.88 -28.96 -2.47
N CYS A 238 20.96 -29.29 -1.56
CA CYS A 238 21.12 -30.43 -0.65
C CYS A 238 21.20 -31.77 -1.39
N ARG A 239 20.40 -31.96 -2.45
CA ARG A 239 20.47 -33.15 -3.32
C ARG A 239 21.81 -33.27 -4.05
N GLN A 240 22.32 -32.16 -4.58
CA GLN A 240 23.61 -32.12 -5.26
C GLN A 240 24.75 -32.46 -4.29
N LEU A 241 24.68 -31.95 -3.06
CA LEU A 241 25.66 -32.26 -2.03
C LEU A 241 25.65 -33.75 -1.66
N LEU A 242 24.46 -34.33 -1.46
CA LEU A 242 24.32 -35.77 -1.19
C LEU A 242 24.84 -36.64 -2.33
N TRP A 243 24.58 -36.26 -3.58
CA TRP A 243 25.11 -36.94 -4.76
C TRP A 243 26.65 -36.90 -4.79
N ALA A 244 27.25 -35.73 -4.52
CA ALA A 244 28.71 -35.58 -4.48
C ALA A 244 29.37 -36.44 -3.38
N LEU A 245 28.66 -36.69 -2.29
CA LEU A 245 29.08 -37.57 -1.19
C LEU A 245 28.81 -39.07 -1.45
N GLY A 246 28.27 -39.44 -2.62
CA GLY A 246 27.91 -40.81 -2.95
C GLY A 246 26.73 -41.36 -2.12
N LYS A 247 25.94 -40.50 -1.49
CA LYS A 247 24.81 -40.89 -0.63
C LYS A 247 23.50 -40.88 -1.43
N LYS A 248 22.69 -41.94 -1.31
CA LYS A 248 21.36 -41.99 -1.93
C LYS A 248 20.31 -41.26 -1.07
N LEU A 249 19.52 -40.39 -1.70
CA LEU A 249 18.37 -39.77 -1.07
C LEU A 249 17.18 -40.75 -1.06
N THR A 250 16.95 -41.40 0.07
CA THR A 250 15.69 -42.08 0.39
C THR A 250 14.90 -41.21 1.37
N LEU A 251 13.74 -40.72 0.95
CA LEU A 251 12.79 -40.03 1.82
C LEU A 251 11.72 -41.06 2.20
N SER A 252 11.69 -41.47 3.46
CA SER A 252 10.65 -42.35 3.99
C SER A 252 9.31 -41.63 3.94
N SER A 253 8.23 -42.37 3.70
CA SER A 253 6.88 -41.79 3.75
C SER A 253 6.56 -41.40 5.21
N PRO A 254 5.80 -40.33 5.50
CA PRO A 254 5.42 -39.97 6.87
C PRO A 254 4.73 -41.10 7.66
N LYS A 255 4.18 -42.11 6.98
CA LYS A 255 3.57 -43.30 7.60
C LYS A 255 4.59 -44.28 8.20
N GLU A 256 5.85 -44.26 7.81
CA GLU A 256 6.86 -45.22 8.28
C GLU A 256 7.52 -44.79 9.60
N GLN A 257 7.62 -43.48 9.86
CA GLN A 257 8.25 -42.93 11.08
C GLN A 257 7.39 -43.12 12.35
N LEU A 258 6.06 -43.18 12.22
CA LEU A 258 5.18 -43.48 13.37
C LEU A 258 5.32 -44.94 13.84
N SER A 259 5.60 -45.88 12.94
CA SER A 259 5.76 -47.30 13.30
C SER A 259 7.07 -47.62 14.03
N GLN A 260 8.10 -46.79 13.87
CA GLN A 260 9.40 -47.02 14.53
C GLN A 260 9.45 -46.43 15.96
N ASN A 261 8.66 -45.39 16.24
CA ASN A 261 8.59 -44.83 17.59
C ASN A 261 7.76 -45.71 18.54
N ASP A 262 6.66 -46.32 18.08
CA ASP A 262 5.85 -47.24 18.91
C ASP A 262 6.62 -48.52 19.31
N MET A 263 7.48 -49.04 18.43
CA MET A 263 8.31 -50.23 18.74
C MET A 263 9.42 -49.94 19.76
N SER A 264 9.80 -48.67 19.94
CA SER A 264 10.84 -48.28 20.91
C SER A 264 10.30 -48.07 22.33
N GLU A 265 9.01 -47.73 22.48
CA GLU A 265 8.35 -47.62 23.80
C GLU A 265 7.97 -48.99 24.39
N GLU A 266 7.57 -49.96 23.55
CA GLU A 266 7.24 -51.32 24.03
C GLU A 266 8.46 -52.09 24.56
N THR A 267 9.66 -51.77 24.07
CA THR A 267 10.90 -52.41 24.55
C THR A 267 11.33 -51.85 25.93
N TYR A 268 10.92 -50.63 26.28
CA TYR A 268 11.27 -50.00 27.57
C TYR A 268 10.37 -50.42 28.74
N GLN A 269 9.18 -50.98 28.48
CA GLN A 269 8.27 -51.43 29.55
C GLN A 269 8.46 -52.89 29.97
N LYS A 270 9.18 -53.72 29.20
CA LYS A 270 9.43 -55.14 29.56
C LYS A 270 10.63 -55.40 30.47
N GLU A 271 11.48 -54.41 30.73
CA GLU A 271 12.62 -54.54 31.67
C GLU A 271 12.31 -54.02 33.09
N LYS A 272 11.05 -53.68 33.39
CA LYS A 272 10.62 -53.16 34.71
C LYS A 272 9.42 -53.90 35.33
N SER A 273 9.26 -55.19 35.07
CA SER A 273 8.35 -56.07 35.83
C SER A 273 9.04 -57.35 36.27
#